data_AF-A0A9X4MKN2-F1
#
_entry.id   AF-A0A9X4MKN2-F1
#
_cell.length_a   1.000
_cell.length_b   1.000
_cell.length_c   1.000
_cell.angle_alpha   90.00
_cell.angle_beta   90.00
_cell.angle_gamma   90.00
#
_symmetry.space_group_name_H-M   'P 1'
#
loop_
_entity.id
_entity.type
_entity.pdbx_description
1 polymer ?
#
loop_
_entity_poly.entity_id
_entity_poly.type
_entity_poly.pdbx_seq_one_letter_code
_entity_poly.pdbx_strand_id
1 'polypeptide(L)'
;MKKVLIGIGILIACLSIGFRYLASKPSVASNHTEVVETGGAVEKKYLGQGNYDVSYLKINALQNFKKYELYYPTSIETETRKFPVVILSNGTGVRASKYAAVLKHLASWGFIVIGTEEEYSWNGFSSETSLTDCKWPAHVGQQPD
;
A
#
# COMPACT_ATOMS: atom_id res chain seq x y z
N MET A 1 27.56 -29.96 -25.87
CA MET A 1 27.75 -28.99 -24.77
C MET A 1 27.12 -27.63 -25.06
N LYS A 2 27.43 -26.93 -26.17
CA LYS A 2 26.87 -25.59 -26.50
C LYS A 2 25.32 -25.52 -26.52
N LYS A 3 24.64 -26.48 -27.15
CA LYS A 3 23.16 -26.54 -27.18
C LYS A 3 22.53 -26.76 -25.79
N VAL A 4 23.20 -27.54 -24.93
CA VAL A 4 22.77 -27.78 -23.54
C VAL A 4 22.91 -26.51 -22.70
N LEU A 5 24.03 -25.78 -22.84
CA LEU A 5 24.24 -24.50 -22.17
C LEU A 5 23.20 -23.44 -22.61
N ILE A 6 22.86 -23.39 -23.89
CA ILE A 6 21.78 -22.52 -24.39
C ILE A 6 20.44 -22.91 -23.77
N GLY A 7 20.11 -24.20 -23.72
CA GLY A 7 18.88 -24.69 -23.09
C GLY A 7 18.77 -24.32 -21.60
N ILE A 8 19.86 -24.47 -20.84
CA ILE A 8 19.92 -24.05 -19.43
C ILE A 8 19.74 -22.54 -19.29
N GLY A 9 20.39 -21.75 -20.16
CA GLY A 9 20.24 -20.30 -20.16
C GLY A 9 18.80 -19.84 -20.39
N ILE A 10 18.09 -20.48 -21.35
CA ILE A 10 16.67 -20.20 -21.62
C ILE A 10 15.82 -20.56 -20.40
N LEU A 11 16.04 -21.73 -19.80
CA LEU A 11 15.27 -22.15 -18.62
C LEU A 11 15.42 -21.17 -17.45
N ILE A 12 16.64 -20.72 -17.16
CA ILE A 12 16.92 -19.75 -16.09
C ILE A 12 16.22 -18.42 -16.39
N ALA A 13 16.25 -17.95 -17.63
CA ALA A 13 15.56 -16.73 -18.04
C ALA A 13 14.04 -16.84 -17.85
N CYS A 14 13.44 -17.96 -18.29
CA CYS A 14 12.02 -18.23 -18.09
C CYS A 14 11.63 -18.28 -16.61
N LEU A 15 12.40 -18.98 -15.77
CA LEU A 15 12.16 -19.03 -14.32
C LEU A 15 12.27 -17.64 -13.68
N SER A 16 13.29 -16.87 -14.06
CA SER A 16 13.50 -15.50 -13.55
C SER A 16 12.33 -14.57 -13.88
N ILE A 17 11.82 -14.66 -15.10
CA ILE A 17 10.63 -13.90 -15.53
C ILE A 17 9.39 -14.36 -14.75
N GLY A 18 9.20 -15.68 -14.59
CA GLY A 18 8.10 -16.26 -13.82
C GLY A 18 8.10 -15.79 -12.37
N PHE A 19 9.26 -15.83 -11.70
CA PHE A 19 9.40 -15.35 -10.33
C PHE A 19 9.15 -13.84 -10.21
N ARG A 20 9.62 -13.02 -11.15
CA ARG A 20 9.32 -11.58 -11.16
C ARG A 20 7.83 -11.30 -11.33
N TYR A 21 7.15 -12.06 -12.18
CA TYR A 21 5.71 -11.95 -12.37
C TYR A 21 4.93 -12.35 -11.10
N LEU A 22 5.31 -13.46 -10.45
CA LEU A 22 4.71 -13.85 -9.18
C LEU A 22 4.97 -12.81 -8.09
N ALA A 23 6.21 -12.33 -7.99
CA ALA A 23 6.62 -11.33 -7.03
C ALA A 23 6.04 -9.93 -7.31
N SER A 24 5.44 -9.66 -8.48
CA SER A 24 4.77 -8.39 -8.77
C SER A 24 3.29 -8.37 -8.37
N LYS A 25 2.66 -9.53 -8.18
CA LYS A 25 1.25 -9.64 -7.75
C LYS A 25 1.01 -8.98 -6.39
N PRO A 26 -0.15 -8.32 -6.19
CA PRO A 26 -0.53 -7.81 -4.88
C PRO A 26 -0.79 -8.98 -3.91
N SER A 27 -0.62 -8.74 -2.62
CA SER A 27 -0.94 -9.72 -1.57
C SER A 27 -2.45 -9.85 -1.35
N VAL A 28 -3.20 -8.81 -1.71
CA VAL A 28 -4.68 -8.81 -1.67
C VAL A 28 -5.21 -8.40 -3.04
N ALA A 29 -6.08 -9.23 -3.62
CA ALA A 29 -6.69 -8.95 -4.91
C ALA A 29 -7.59 -7.71 -4.84
N SER A 30 -7.67 -6.92 -5.91
CA SER A 30 -8.49 -5.70 -5.93
C SER A 30 -9.98 -5.98 -5.79
N ASN A 31 -10.45 -7.13 -6.30
CA ASN A 31 -11.84 -7.57 -6.22
C ASN A 31 -12.15 -8.44 -4.98
N HIS A 32 -11.27 -8.47 -3.97
CA HIS A 32 -11.48 -9.28 -2.76
C HIS A 32 -12.84 -9.01 -2.09
N THR A 33 -13.32 -7.77 -2.16
CA THR A 33 -14.63 -7.36 -1.59
C THR A 33 -15.84 -7.97 -2.31
N GLU A 34 -15.66 -8.47 -3.54
CA GLU A 34 -16.73 -9.06 -4.35
C GLU A 34 -16.81 -10.59 -4.20
N VAL A 35 -15.69 -11.23 -3.91
CA VAL A 35 -15.55 -12.71 -3.90
C VAL A 35 -15.57 -13.32 -2.50
N VAL A 36 -15.40 -12.51 -1.46
CA VAL A 36 -15.44 -12.99 -0.07
C VAL A 36 -16.90 -13.17 0.35
N GLU A 37 -17.26 -14.40 0.69
CA GLU A 37 -18.55 -14.72 1.29
C GLU A 37 -18.62 -14.16 2.72
N THR A 38 -19.72 -13.47 3.03
CA THR A 38 -19.92 -12.84 4.34
C THR A 38 -20.97 -13.59 5.14
N GLY A 39 -20.74 -13.71 6.45
CA GLY A 39 -21.64 -14.42 7.37
C GLY A 39 -22.93 -13.66 7.73
N GLY A 40 -23.01 -12.37 7.40
CA GLY A 40 -24.11 -11.50 7.80
C GLY A 40 -24.08 -10.11 7.16
N ALA A 41 -25.12 -9.32 7.46
CA ALA A 41 -25.30 -7.98 6.91
C ALA A 41 -24.23 -6.98 7.38
N VAL A 42 -23.71 -7.15 8.60
CA VAL A 42 -22.67 -6.28 9.17
C VAL A 42 -21.35 -6.50 8.44
N GLU A 43 -20.94 -7.75 8.28
CA GLU A 43 -19.75 -8.15 7.54
C GLU A 43 -19.86 -7.70 6.08
N LYS A 44 -21.03 -7.87 5.45
CA LYS A 44 -21.28 -7.38 4.08
C LYS A 44 -21.12 -5.86 3.96
N LYS A 45 -21.62 -5.11 4.94
CA LYS A 45 -21.51 -3.65 4.97
C LYS A 45 -20.04 -3.23 5.03
N TYR A 46 -19.28 -3.76 5.98
CA TYR A 46 -17.90 -3.34 6.20
C TYR A 46 -16.89 -4.01 5.28
N LEU A 47 -17.26 -5.05 4.53
CA LEU A 47 -16.47 -5.55 3.40
C LEU A 47 -16.53 -4.58 2.21
N GLY A 48 -17.64 -3.85 2.04
CA GLY A 48 -17.81 -2.85 0.97
C GLY A 48 -16.98 -1.58 1.17
N GLN A 49 -16.86 -0.78 0.11
CA GLN A 49 -16.22 0.54 0.19
C GLN A 49 -17.04 1.47 1.10
N GLY A 50 -16.34 2.35 1.81
CA GLY A 50 -16.96 3.41 2.60
C GLY A 50 -17.40 4.60 1.76
N ASN A 51 -17.79 5.69 2.44
CA ASN A 51 -18.44 6.84 1.82
C ASN A 51 -17.49 7.93 1.34
N TYR A 52 -16.17 7.73 1.43
CA TYR A 52 -15.18 8.72 1.02
C TYR A 52 -14.46 8.28 -0.26
N ASP A 53 -14.31 9.22 -1.19
CA ASP A 53 -13.34 9.09 -2.27
C ASP A 53 -11.92 9.07 -1.71
N VAL A 54 -11.04 8.31 -2.35
CA VAL A 54 -9.69 8.04 -1.85
C VAL A 54 -8.63 8.60 -2.80
N SER A 55 -7.80 9.48 -2.28
CA SER A 55 -6.57 9.95 -2.92
C SER A 55 -5.37 9.13 -2.46
N TYR A 56 -4.29 9.15 -3.25
CA TYR A 56 -3.04 8.47 -2.97
C TYR A 56 -1.85 9.43 -3.10
N LEU A 57 -0.98 9.43 -2.10
CA LEU A 57 0.25 10.21 -2.07
C LEU A 57 1.44 9.29 -1.74
N LYS A 58 2.54 9.51 -2.45
CA LYS A 58 3.82 8.88 -2.17
C LYS A 58 4.78 9.92 -1.59
N ILE A 59 5.37 9.62 -0.44
CA ILE A 59 6.41 10.45 0.18
C ILE A 59 7.71 9.63 0.22
N ASN A 60 8.78 10.14 -0.40
CA ASN A 60 10.08 9.47 -0.29
C ASN A 60 10.64 9.63 1.13
N ALA A 61 11.21 8.57 1.68
CA ALA A 61 11.90 8.59 2.95
C ALA A 61 13.40 8.43 2.74
N LEU A 62 14.20 9.18 3.50
CA LEU A 62 15.67 9.07 3.46
C LEU A 62 16.20 7.86 4.27
N GLN A 63 15.29 7.06 4.84
CA GLN A 63 15.58 5.89 5.66
C GLN A 63 15.49 4.58 4.86
N ASN A 64 15.90 3.48 5.49
CA ASN A 64 15.91 2.13 4.90
C ASN A 64 14.52 1.60 4.47
N PHE A 65 13.44 2.21 4.94
CA PHE A 65 12.06 1.91 4.54
C PHE A 65 11.60 2.62 3.24
N LYS A 66 12.48 3.38 2.59
CA LYS A 66 12.41 3.92 1.21
C LYS A 66 11.33 4.98 0.93
N LYS A 67 10.06 4.67 1.17
CA LYS A 67 8.93 5.57 0.92
C LYS A 67 7.73 5.21 1.78
N TYR A 68 6.89 6.21 2.01
CA TYR A 68 5.56 6.07 2.58
C TYR A 68 4.52 6.01 1.45
N GLU A 69 3.55 5.13 1.62
CA GLU A 69 2.36 4.94 0.78
C GLU A 69 1.17 5.46 1.58
N LEU A 70 0.62 6.61 1.19
CA LEU A 70 -0.49 7.26 1.89
C LEU A 70 -1.77 7.12 1.08
N TYR A 71 -2.81 6.61 1.71
CA TYR A 71 -4.18 6.60 1.19
C TYR A 71 -5.07 7.38 2.15
N TYR A 72 -5.84 8.33 1.66
CA TYR A 72 -6.59 9.24 2.52
C TYR A 72 -7.89 9.72 1.85
N PRO A 73 -8.90 10.13 2.64
CA PRO A 73 -10.12 10.74 2.12
C PRO A 73 -9.78 12.00 1.32
N THR A 74 -10.14 12.05 0.04
CA THR A 74 -9.81 13.19 -0.85
C THR A 74 -10.31 14.52 -0.30
N SER A 75 -11.41 14.52 0.46
CA SER A 75 -12.00 15.72 1.05
C SER A 75 -11.05 16.48 1.99
N ILE A 76 -9.99 15.86 2.51
CA ILE A 76 -8.97 16.53 3.34
C ILE A 76 -8.20 17.62 2.59
N GLU A 77 -8.19 17.59 1.25
CA GLU A 77 -7.53 18.60 0.43
C GLU A 77 -8.28 19.94 0.44
N THR A 78 -9.58 19.92 0.73
CA THR A 78 -10.45 21.10 0.72
C THR A 78 -11.06 21.44 2.09
N GLU A 79 -11.13 20.46 3.00
CA GLU A 79 -11.78 20.59 4.29
C GLU A 79 -10.77 20.60 5.45
N THR A 80 -11.13 21.24 6.57
CA THR A 80 -10.33 21.24 7.81
C THR A 80 -10.70 20.10 8.76
N ARG A 81 -11.51 19.14 8.30
CA ARG A 81 -11.93 17.97 9.07
C ARG A 81 -10.72 17.12 9.42
N LYS A 82 -10.67 16.65 10.68
CA LYS A 82 -9.67 15.69 11.14
C LYS A 82 -10.16 14.27 10.90
N PHE A 83 -9.25 13.42 10.44
CA PHE A 83 -9.48 11.99 10.26
C PHE A 83 -8.55 11.19 11.18
N PRO A 84 -9.02 10.05 11.74
CA PRO A 84 -8.14 9.12 12.43
C PRO A 84 -7.06 8.56 11.50
N VAL A 85 -5.90 8.23 12.07
CA VAL A 85 -4.75 7.68 11.34
C VAL A 85 -4.63 6.18 11.62
N VAL A 86 -4.39 5.40 10.58
CA VAL A 86 -4.01 3.98 10.65
C VAL A 86 -2.61 3.82 10.06
N ILE A 87 -1.73 3.17 10.80
CA ILE A 87 -0.37 2.85 10.33
C ILE A 87 -0.30 1.35 10.10
N LEU A 88 0.09 0.95 8.89
CA LEU A 88 0.32 -0.44 8.53
C LEU A 88 1.75 -0.84 8.90
N SER A 89 1.89 -1.71 9.88
CA SER A 89 3.10 -2.51 10.09
C SER A 89 3.01 -3.77 9.23
N ASN A 90 3.74 -3.81 8.12
CA ASN A 90 3.66 -4.90 7.15
C ASN A 90 4.29 -6.21 7.64
N GLY A 91 3.76 -7.33 7.15
CA GLY A 91 4.33 -8.66 7.39
C GLY A 91 5.70 -8.84 6.74
N THR A 92 6.47 -9.79 7.27
CA THR A 92 7.82 -10.15 6.81
C THR A 92 7.88 -10.39 5.30
N GLY A 93 8.79 -9.70 4.62
CA GLY A 93 9.03 -9.83 3.18
C GLY A 93 8.01 -9.11 2.28
N VAL A 94 6.99 -8.46 2.82
CA VAL A 94 5.89 -7.87 2.05
C VAL A 94 5.83 -6.36 2.28
N ARG A 95 5.84 -5.57 1.22
CA ARG A 95 5.78 -4.10 1.27
C ARG A 95 4.34 -3.57 1.32
N ALA A 96 4.10 -2.36 1.82
CA ALA A 96 2.77 -1.75 1.87
C ALA A 96 2.08 -1.65 0.50
N SER A 97 2.82 -1.39 -0.58
CA SER A 97 2.28 -1.37 -1.95
C SER A 97 1.59 -2.67 -2.38
N LYS A 98 1.88 -3.80 -1.73
CA LYS A 98 1.21 -5.09 -1.95
C LYS A 98 -0.20 -5.16 -1.34
N TYR A 99 -0.51 -4.26 -0.42
CA TYR A 99 -1.77 -4.18 0.30
C TYR A 99 -2.66 -3.02 -0.17
N ALA A 100 -2.36 -2.41 -1.32
CA ALA A 100 -3.06 -1.22 -1.81
C ALA A 100 -4.60 -1.34 -1.77
N ALA A 101 -5.16 -2.52 -2.07
CA ALA A 101 -6.60 -2.75 -2.00
C ALA A 101 -7.17 -2.56 -0.58
N VAL A 102 -6.49 -3.10 0.44
CA VAL A 102 -6.90 -2.98 1.85
C VAL A 102 -6.68 -1.56 2.37
N LEU A 103 -5.55 -0.93 2.01
CA LEU A 103 -5.24 0.42 2.46
C LEU A 103 -6.23 1.44 1.88
N LYS A 104 -6.60 1.30 0.60
CA LYS A 104 -7.67 2.10 -0.02
C LYS A 104 -9.02 1.85 0.64
N HIS A 105 -9.35 0.60 0.92
CA HIS A 105 -10.60 0.25 1.58
C HIS A 105 -10.72 0.95 2.95
N LEU A 106 -9.69 0.89 3.78
CA LEU A 106 -9.66 1.62 5.05
C LEU A 106 -9.80 3.14 4.83
N ALA A 107 -9.09 3.71 3.85
CA ALA A 107 -9.21 5.13 3.55
C ALA A 107 -10.62 5.55 3.13
N SER A 108 -11.34 4.71 2.38
CA SER A 108 -12.72 4.95 1.96
C SER A 108 -13.70 5.04 3.14
N TRP A 109 -13.34 4.45 4.29
CA TRP A 109 -14.11 4.53 5.54
C TRP A 109 -13.76 5.75 6.40
N GLY A 110 -12.87 6.64 5.94
CA GLY A 110 -12.53 7.87 6.63
C GLY A 110 -11.26 7.79 7.48
N PHE A 111 -10.27 6.99 7.06
CA PHE A 111 -8.97 6.91 7.73
C PHE A 111 -7.86 7.48 6.84
N ILE A 112 -6.90 8.19 7.43
CA ILE A 112 -5.61 8.43 6.78
C ILE A 112 -4.77 7.18 7.03
N VAL A 113 -4.41 6.47 5.97
CA VAL A 113 -3.71 5.19 6.05
C VAL A 113 -2.30 5.36 5.54
N ILE A 114 -1.31 5.02 6.36
CA ILE A 114 0.11 5.15 6.04
C ILE A 114 0.75 3.75 6.08
N GLY A 115 1.43 3.36 5.01
CA GLY A 115 2.30 2.18 5.00
C GLY A 115 3.69 2.51 4.49
N THR A 116 4.65 1.61 4.68
CA THR A 116 6.03 1.79 4.22
C THR A 116 6.48 0.65 3.29
N GLU A 117 7.58 0.87 2.56
CA GLU A 117 8.15 -0.13 1.65
C GLU A 117 9.28 -0.96 2.26
N GLU A 118 9.41 -0.93 3.59
CA GLU A 118 10.27 -1.89 4.27
C GLU A 118 9.70 -3.29 4.18
N GLU A 119 10.58 -4.28 4.23
CA GLU A 119 10.18 -5.69 4.24
C GLU A 119 10.05 -6.24 5.67
N TYR A 120 10.48 -5.50 6.69
CA TYR A 120 10.59 -5.99 8.07
C TYR A 120 10.25 -4.89 9.08
N SER A 121 8.97 -4.69 9.37
CA SER A 121 8.47 -3.60 10.23
C SER A 121 8.45 -3.87 11.74
N TRP A 122 9.02 -5.01 12.17
CA TRP A 122 8.85 -5.56 13.54
C TRP A 122 9.30 -4.63 14.67
N ASN A 123 10.27 -3.73 14.40
CA ASN A 123 10.81 -2.83 15.43
C ASN A 123 10.00 -1.54 15.60
N GLY A 124 8.96 -1.33 14.78
CA GLY A 124 8.08 -0.17 14.85
C GLY A 124 8.71 1.17 14.45
N PHE A 125 9.99 1.20 14.08
CA PHE A 125 10.72 2.45 13.82
C PHE A 125 10.08 3.25 12.67
N SER A 126 9.75 2.58 11.56
CA SER A 126 9.09 3.24 10.43
C SER A 126 7.69 3.74 10.79
N SER A 127 6.99 3.02 11.67
CA SER A 127 5.64 3.35 12.11
C SER A 127 5.66 4.61 12.97
N GLU A 128 6.56 4.67 13.95
CA GLU A 128 6.76 5.88 14.77
C GLU A 128 7.22 7.06 13.90
N THR A 129 8.23 6.85 13.04
CA THR A 129 8.79 7.90 12.18
C THR A 129 7.73 8.46 11.21
N SER A 130 6.77 7.65 10.77
CA SER A 130 5.71 8.10 9.87
C SER A 130 4.86 9.22 10.47
N LEU A 131 4.68 9.25 11.80
CA LEU A 131 3.91 10.29 12.49
C LEU A 131 4.59 11.66 12.43
N THR A 132 5.91 11.70 12.34
CA THR A 132 6.70 12.94 12.28
C THR A 132 7.04 13.36 10.86
N ASP A 133 7.29 12.41 9.97
CA ASP A 133 7.74 12.65 8.59
C ASP A 133 6.59 12.95 7.64
N CYS A 134 5.44 12.29 7.82
CA CYS A 134 4.27 12.48 6.96
C CYS A 134 3.50 13.74 7.36
N LYS A 135 4.15 14.90 7.21
CA LYS A 135 3.50 16.19 7.40
C LYS A 135 2.62 16.49 6.19
N TRP A 136 1.34 16.68 6.45
CA TRP A 136 0.43 17.21 5.43
C TRP A 136 0.95 18.60 4.99
N PRO A 137 1.16 18.85 3.69
CA PRO A 137 1.50 20.18 3.24
C PRO A 137 0.34 21.09 3.63
N ALA A 138 0.58 22.07 4.50
CA ALA A 138 -0.45 23.02 4.91
C ALA A 138 -1.07 23.77 3.71
N HIS A 139 -0.41 23.72 2.54
CA HIS A 139 -0.83 24.32 1.29
C HIS A 139 -0.50 23.41 0.11
N VAL A 140 -1.37 22.45 -0.20
CA VAL A 140 -1.43 21.86 -1.56
C VAL A 140 -2.06 22.93 -2.46
N GLY A 141 -1.28 23.95 -2.78
CA GLY A 141 -1.73 25.12 -3.54
C GLY A 141 -0.59 25.98 -4.10
N GLN A 142 0.66 25.75 -3.69
CA GLN A 142 1.83 26.38 -4.30
C GLN A 142 2.95 25.35 -4.43
N GLN A 143 3.13 24.83 -5.64
CA GLN A 143 4.43 24.32 -6.08
C GLN A 143 5.43 25.49 -6.05
N PRO A 144 6.67 25.29 -5.59
CA PRO A 144 7.69 26.33 -5.70
C PRO A 144 8.14 26.42 -7.17
N ASP A 145 8.30 27.67 -7.61
CA ASP A 145 8.87 28.09 -8.90
C ASP A 145 10.30 27.57 -9.11
#